data_AF-A0A250XF42-F1
#
_entry.id   AF-A0A250XF42-F1
#
_cell.length_a   1.000
_cell.length_b   1.000
_cell.length_c   1.000
_cell.angle_alpha   90.00
_cell.angle_beta   90.00
_cell.angle_gamma   90.00
#
_symmetry.space_group_name_H-M   'P 1'
#
loop_
_entity.id
_entity.type
_entity.pdbx_description
1 polymer ?
#
loop_
_entity_poly.entity_id
_entity_poly.type
_entity_poly.pdbx_seq_one_letter_code
_entity_poly.pdbx_strand_id
1 'polypeptide(L)'
;MSFDFLTWAFVFVLQAALLGKGMFTLIHLTDLEQDHTNPFDCAVAVNKFVSLEFAVQVILTAVLFLSQKWFSAALHVAILAYLVSVYLKKQVYMDAVDAFKQLKHIKQWRFTVFALYCLSFVFVTYRMVESIIHTVLTPEGRLTAKKLFQEAASSIHGF
;
A
#
# COMPACT_ATOMS: atom_id res chain seq x y z
N MET A 1 -21.65 7.87 -7.36
CA MET A 1 -20.41 8.14 -6.59
C MET A 1 -19.44 8.89 -7.49
N SER A 2 -18.69 9.85 -6.95
CA SER A 2 -17.68 10.57 -7.74
C SER A 2 -16.54 9.63 -8.13
N PHE A 3 -16.11 9.68 -9.38
CA PHE A 3 -14.99 8.87 -9.89
C PHE A 3 -13.71 9.10 -9.07
N ASP A 4 -13.50 10.32 -8.59
CA ASP A 4 -12.39 10.68 -7.70
C ASP A 4 -12.37 9.87 -6.40
N PHE A 5 -13.52 9.72 -5.74
CA PHE A 5 -13.59 8.95 -4.50
C PHE A 5 -13.24 7.48 -4.73
N LEU A 6 -13.77 6.89 -5.81
CA LEU A 6 -13.51 5.49 -6.15
C LEU A 6 -12.02 5.26 -6.42
N THR A 7 -11.35 6.18 -7.12
CA THR A 7 -9.90 6.13 -7.34
C THR A 7 -9.13 6.18 -6.02
N TRP A 8 -9.46 7.12 -5.12
CA TRP A 8 -8.78 7.22 -3.82
C TRP A 8 -9.03 5.99 -2.95
N ALA A 9 -10.24 5.43 -2.94
CA ALA A 9 -10.55 4.19 -2.23
C ALA A 9 -9.77 2.99 -2.79
N PHE A 10 -9.66 2.88 -4.12
CA PHE A 10 -8.87 1.84 -4.76
C PHE A 10 -7.38 1.94 -4.41
N VAL A 11 -6.81 3.16 -4.50
CA VAL A 11 -5.42 3.43 -4.10
C VAL A 11 -5.21 3.12 -2.62
N PHE A 12 -6.15 3.48 -1.76
CA PHE A 12 -6.10 3.18 -0.32
C PHE A 12 -6.00 1.68 -0.04
N VAL A 13 -6.83 0.85 -0.68
CA VAL A 13 -6.82 -0.61 -0.49
C VAL A 13 -5.49 -1.21 -0.95
N LEU A 14 -4.99 -0.79 -2.12
CA LEU A 14 -3.70 -1.26 -2.63
C LEU A 14 -2.53 -0.82 -1.73
N GLN A 15 -2.56 0.42 -1.23
CA GLN A 15 -1.54 0.93 -0.31
C GLN A 15 -1.55 0.19 1.03
N ALA A 16 -2.74 -0.15 1.55
CA ALA A 16 -2.88 -0.97 2.75
C ALA A 16 -2.31 -2.38 2.54
N ALA A 17 -2.54 -2.99 1.37
CA ALA A 17 -1.96 -4.29 1.03
C ALA A 17 -0.42 -4.24 0.97
N LEU A 18 0.16 -3.18 0.40
CA LEU A 18 1.62 -2.96 0.39
C LEU A 18 2.20 -2.80 1.80
N LEU A 19 1.50 -2.07 2.67
CA LEU A 19 1.87 -1.95 4.09
C LEU A 19 1.84 -3.30 4.81
N GLY A 20 0.76 -4.06 4.64
CA GLY A 20 0.63 -5.40 5.23
C GLY A 20 1.75 -6.33 4.77
N LYS A 21 2.08 -6.33 3.47
CA LYS A 21 3.20 -7.08 2.92
C LYS A 21 4.55 -6.60 3.47
N GLY A 22 4.75 -5.29 3.59
CA GLY A 22 5.95 -4.70 4.16
C GLY A 22 6.17 -5.14 5.60
N MET A 23 5.12 -5.08 6.42
CA MET A 23 5.15 -5.54 7.80
C MET A 23 5.40 -7.04 7.90
N PHE A 24 4.72 -7.86 7.08
CA PHE A 24 4.97 -9.30 6.99
C PHE A 24 6.45 -9.61 6.71
N THR A 25 7.07 -8.87 5.77
CA THR A 25 8.49 -9.04 5.43
C THR A 25 9.40 -8.65 6.59
N LEU A 26 9.10 -7.54 7.29
CA LEU A 26 9.91 -7.09 8.43
C LEU A 26 9.84 -8.06 9.60
N ILE A 27 8.66 -8.63 9.90
CA ILE A 27 8.51 -9.63 10.96
C ILE A 27 9.37 -10.85 10.66
N HIS A 28 9.33 -11.41 9.45
CA HIS A 28 10.16 -12.57 9.08
C HIS A 28 11.66 -12.27 9.18
N LEU A 29 12.08 -11.07 8.80
CA LEU A 29 13.48 -10.65 8.94
C LEU A 29 13.89 -10.49 10.42
N THR A 30 13.00 -10.00 11.27
CA THR A 30 13.26 -9.90 12.72
C THR A 30 13.26 -11.27 13.39
N ASP A 31 12.35 -12.17 13.00
CA ASP A 31 12.34 -13.56 13.49
C ASP A 31 13.63 -14.28 13.11
N LEU A 32 14.16 -14.03 11.91
CA LEU A 32 15.45 -14.57 11.50
C LEU A 32 16.61 -13.98 12.31
N GLU A 33 16.54 -12.70 12.68
CA GLU A 33 17.55 -12.04 13.52
C GLU A 33 17.57 -12.59 14.95
N GLN A 34 16.42 -13.03 15.46
CA GLN A 34 16.25 -13.60 16.80
C GLN A 34 16.43 -15.13 16.83
N ASP A 35 16.85 -15.73 15.71
CA ASP A 35 17.02 -17.19 15.56
C ASP A 35 15.72 -17.99 15.78
N HIS A 36 14.56 -17.37 15.54
CA HIS A 36 13.24 -18.01 15.65
C HIS A 36 12.86 -18.82 14.41
N THR A 37 13.50 -18.56 13.25
CA THR A 37 13.18 -19.22 11.97
C THR A 37 14.44 -19.55 11.18
N ASN A 38 14.35 -20.56 10.31
CA ASN A 38 15.45 -20.95 9.44
C ASN A 38 15.64 -19.94 8.29
N PRO A 39 16.88 -19.55 7.96
CA PRO A 39 17.22 -18.79 6.75
C PRO A 39 16.52 -19.25 5.46
N PHE A 40 16.38 -20.57 5.27
CA PHE A 40 15.75 -21.12 4.08
C PHE A 40 14.25 -20.81 4.01
N ASP A 41 13.54 -21.04 5.12
CA ASP A 41 12.10 -20.81 5.22
C ASP A 41 11.78 -19.31 5.10
N CYS A 42 12.59 -18.46 5.74
CA CYS A 42 12.49 -17.01 5.62
C CYS A 42 12.70 -16.54 4.17
N ALA A 43 13.74 -17.04 3.48
CA ALA A 43 14.01 -16.67 2.10
C ALA A 43 12.86 -17.06 1.17
N VAL A 44 12.29 -18.26 1.31
CA VAL A 44 11.14 -18.71 0.51
C VAL A 44 9.91 -17.83 0.77
N ALA A 45 9.59 -17.54 2.04
CA ALA A 45 8.45 -16.72 2.42
C ALA A 45 8.56 -15.28 1.88
N VAL A 46 9.74 -14.66 2.02
CA VAL A 46 9.98 -13.29 1.54
C VAL A 46 9.99 -13.23 0.01
N ASN A 47 10.68 -14.15 -0.66
CA ASN A 47 10.84 -14.13 -2.12
C ASN A 47 9.53 -14.36 -2.88
N LYS A 48 8.60 -15.14 -2.31
CA LYS A 48 7.28 -15.43 -2.92
C LYS A 48 6.46 -14.17 -3.20
N PHE A 49 6.54 -13.16 -2.33
CA PHE A 49 5.73 -11.94 -2.43
C PHE A 49 6.46 -10.76 -3.06
N VAL A 50 7.72 -10.93 -3.45
CA VAL A 50 8.51 -9.88 -4.10
C VAL A 50 7.85 -9.42 -5.39
N SER A 51 7.56 -10.35 -6.31
CA SER A 51 7.01 -9.99 -7.62
C SER A 51 5.66 -9.26 -7.51
N LEU A 52 4.82 -9.71 -6.58
CA LEU A 52 3.52 -9.11 -6.32
C LEU A 52 3.63 -7.67 -5.82
N GLU A 53 4.59 -7.38 -4.94
CA GLU A 53 4.83 -6.02 -4.43
C GLU A 53 5.17 -5.05 -5.56
N PHE A 54 6.09 -5.43 -6.45
CA PHE A 54 6.46 -4.60 -7.60
C PHE A 54 5.27 -4.40 -8.54
N ALA A 55 4.50 -5.46 -8.82
CA ALA A 55 3.31 -5.37 -9.67
C ALA A 55 2.29 -4.38 -9.08
N VAL A 56 1.98 -4.49 -7.79
CA VAL A 56 1.04 -3.58 -7.12
C VAL A 56 1.55 -2.14 -7.11
N GLN A 57 2.85 -1.92 -6.85
CA GLN A 57 3.44 -0.58 -6.86
C GLN A 57 3.36 0.07 -8.26
N VAL A 58 3.63 -0.69 -9.33
CA VAL A 58 3.51 -0.22 -10.72
C VAL A 58 2.06 0.12 -11.06
N ILE A 59 1.12 -0.76 -10.73
CA ILE A 59 -0.33 -0.53 -10.95
C ILE A 59 -0.78 0.74 -10.22
N LEU A 60 -0.39 0.89 -8.95
CA LEU A 60 -0.77 2.05 -8.14
C LEU A 60 -0.21 3.35 -8.73
N THR A 61 1.04 3.31 -9.21
CA THR A 61 1.68 4.47 -9.88
C THR A 61 0.97 4.82 -11.19
N ALA A 62 0.61 3.81 -12.00
CA ALA A 62 -0.11 3.99 -13.26
C ALA A 62 -1.52 4.59 -13.05
N VAL A 63 -2.27 4.08 -12.07
CA VAL A 63 -3.61 4.58 -11.72
C VAL A 63 -3.57 6.05 -11.29
N LEU A 64 -2.58 6.44 -10.48
CA LEU A 64 -2.41 7.83 -10.05
C LEU A 64 -2.04 8.77 -11.21
N PHE A 65 -1.25 8.29 -12.17
CA PHE A 65 -0.92 9.02 -13.38
C PHE A 65 -2.15 9.24 -14.28
N LEU A 66 -2.90 8.17 -14.55
CA LEU A 66 -4.12 8.22 -15.38
C LEU A 66 -5.20 9.11 -14.74
N SER A 67 -5.26 9.14 -13.41
CA SER A 67 -6.20 9.97 -12.65
C SER A 67 -5.73 11.43 -12.49
N GLN A 68 -4.65 11.83 -13.18
CA GLN A 68 -4.06 13.18 -13.16
C GLN A 68 -3.72 13.69 -11.75
N LYS A 69 -3.41 12.80 -10.81
CA LYS A 69 -3.03 13.16 -9.43
C LYS A 69 -1.51 13.33 -9.34
N TRP A 70 -0.99 14.37 -9.99
CA TRP A 70 0.44 14.58 -10.23
C TRP A 70 1.32 14.54 -8.98
N PHE A 71 0.89 15.17 -7.87
CA PHE A 71 1.68 15.18 -6.63
C PHE A 71 1.84 13.78 -6.02
N SER A 72 0.73 13.03 -5.94
CA SER A 72 0.75 11.65 -5.43
C SER A 72 1.49 10.71 -6.38
N ALA A 73 1.29 10.89 -7.69
CA ALA A 73 2.03 10.16 -8.69
C ALA A 73 3.54 10.39 -8.55
N ALA A 74 4.00 11.63 -8.36
CA ALA A 74 5.41 11.93 -8.15
C ALA A 74 6.00 11.21 -6.93
N LEU A 75 5.28 11.17 -5.81
CA LEU A 75 5.70 10.44 -4.60
C LEU A 75 5.83 8.93 -4.89
N HIS A 76 4.84 8.32 -5.55
CA HIS A 76 4.87 6.89 -5.88
C HIS A 76 5.91 6.54 -6.95
N VAL A 77 6.19 7.45 -7.89
CA VAL A 77 7.29 7.33 -8.84
C VAL A 77 8.64 7.34 -8.12
N ALA A 78 8.84 8.22 -7.13
CA ALA A 78 10.09 8.25 -6.38
C ALA A 78 10.32 6.92 -5.62
N ILE A 79 9.26 6.36 -5.02
CA ILE A 79 9.32 5.05 -4.37
C ILE A 79 9.59 3.94 -5.40
N LEU A 80 8.91 3.96 -6.55
CA LEU A 80 9.12 2.99 -7.62
C LEU A 80 10.55 3.05 -8.17
N ALA A 81 11.10 4.25 -8.37
CA ALA A 81 12.48 4.46 -8.81
C ALA A 81 13.48 3.90 -7.79
N TYR A 82 13.22 4.09 -6.49
CA TYR A 82 14.02 3.47 -5.43
C TYR A 82 13.96 1.94 -5.52
N LEU A 83 12.77 1.35 -5.65
CA LEU A 83 12.59 -0.09 -5.82
C LEU A 83 13.32 -0.64 -7.06
N VAL A 84 13.24 0.06 -8.19
CA VAL A 84 13.96 -0.29 -9.43
C VAL A 84 15.47 -0.23 -9.20
N SER A 85 15.98 0.77 -8.46
CA SER A 85 17.41 0.86 -8.16
C SER A 85 17.91 -0.34 -7.36
N VAL A 86 17.09 -0.86 -6.43
CA VAL A 86 17.39 -2.08 -5.65
C VAL A 86 17.30 -3.32 -6.54
N TYR A 87 16.34 -3.36 -7.47
CA TYR A 87 16.20 -4.42 -8.46
C TYR A 87 17.43 -4.53 -9.38
N LEU A 88 17.92 -3.41 -9.89
CA LEU A 88 19.13 -3.37 -10.73
C LEU A 88 20.38 -3.84 -9.98
N LYS A 89 20.46 -3.61 -8.66
CA LYS A 89 21.53 -4.12 -7.80
C LYS A 89 21.41 -5.62 -7.49
N LYS A 90 20.36 -6.30 -7.95
CA LYS A 90 20.04 -7.71 -7.66
C LYS A 90 19.91 -8.04 -6.17
N GLN A 91 19.60 -7.04 -5.34
CA GLN A 91 19.48 -7.17 -3.88
C GLN A 91 18.02 -7.35 -3.42
N VAL A 92 17.13 -7.66 -4.35
CA VAL A 92 15.69 -7.79 -4.10
C VAL A 92 15.35 -9.16 -3.49
N TYR A 93 16.02 -10.21 -3.97
CA TYR A 93 15.84 -11.57 -3.50
C TYR A 93 16.82 -11.87 -2.37
N MET A 94 16.35 -12.62 -1.39
CA MET A 94 17.16 -13.09 -0.28
C MET A 94 17.74 -14.46 -0.63
N ASP A 95 19.06 -14.60 -0.52
CA ASP A 95 19.75 -15.89 -0.60
C ASP A 95 19.79 -16.54 0.80
N ALA A 96 19.43 -17.81 0.88
CA ALA A 96 19.42 -18.57 2.13
C ALA A 96 20.84 -18.83 2.66
N VAL A 97 21.84 -18.97 1.79
CA VAL A 97 23.22 -19.32 2.19
C VAL A 97 23.93 -18.15 2.87
N ASP A 98 23.73 -16.94 2.35
CA ASP A 98 24.32 -15.71 2.87
C ASP A 98 23.31 -14.82 3.62
N ALA A 99 22.18 -15.41 4.04
CA ALA A 99 21.06 -14.72 4.67
C ALA A 99 21.47 -13.76 5.79
N PHE A 100 22.29 -14.22 6.75
CA PHE A 100 22.74 -13.41 7.89
C PHE A 100 23.65 -12.24 7.49
N LYS A 101 24.48 -12.41 6.44
CA LYS A 101 25.33 -11.32 5.93
C LYS A 101 24.49 -10.24 5.25
N GLN A 102 23.45 -10.66 4.53
CA GLN A 102 22.56 -9.76 3.80
C GLN A 102 21.48 -9.13 4.70
N LEU A 103 21.16 -9.76 5.84
CA LEU A 103 20.05 -9.43 6.72
C LEU A 103 20.01 -7.95 7.10
N LYS A 104 21.14 -7.40 7.59
CA LYS A 104 21.22 -6.00 8.01
C LYS A 104 20.89 -5.04 6.87
N HIS A 105 21.46 -5.30 5.68
CA HIS A 105 21.22 -4.47 4.50
C HIS A 105 19.77 -4.61 4.01
N ILE A 106 19.24 -5.83 3.90
CA ILE A 106 17.88 -6.10 3.46
C ILE A 106 16.86 -5.45 4.38
N LYS A 107 17.00 -5.65 5.70
CA LYS A 107 16.14 -5.05 6.71
C LYS A 107 16.14 -3.52 6.61
N GLN A 108 17.31 -2.90 6.45
CA GLN A 108 17.42 -1.44 6.39
C GLN A 108 16.67 -0.84 5.20
N TRP A 109 16.87 -1.35 3.97
CA TRP A 109 16.17 -0.80 2.81
C TRP A 109 14.67 -1.13 2.82
N ARG A 110 14.29 -2.33 3.28
CA ARG A 110 12.87 -2.73 3.45
C ARG A 110 12.17 -1.84 4.46
N PHE A 111 12.83 -1.50 5.56
CA PHE A 111 12.33 -0.58 6.56
C PHE A 111 12.14 0.83 6.00
N THR A 112 13.10 1.32 5.20
CA THR A 112 12.97 2.62 4.50
C THR A 112 11.75 2.64 3.57
N VAL A 113 11.58 1.61 2.74
CA VAL A 113 10.40 1.50 1.85
C VAL A 113 9.11 1.43 2.66
N PHE A 114 9.09 0.65 3.74
CA PHE A 114 7.93 0.55 4.63
C PHE A 114 7.57 1.92 5.28
N ALA A 115 8.57 2.67 5.73
CA ALA A 115 8.36 4.02 6.26
C ALA A 115 7.77 4.97 5.21
N LEU A 116 8.27 4.91 3.96
CA LEU A 116 7.71 5.67 2.84
C LEU A 116 6.27 5.24 2.51
N TYR A 117 5.95 3.95 2.59
CA TYR A 117 4.58 3.45 2.45
C TYR A 117 3.67 3.94 3.57
N CYS A 118 4.18 4.07 4.79
CA CYS A 118 3.41 4.60 5.92
C CYS A 118 3.10 6.09 5.74
N LEU A 119 4.12 6.90 5.37
CA LEU A 119 3.94 8.33 5.08
C LEU A 119 2.95 8.57 3.93
N SER A 120 3.10 7.83 2.83
CA SER A 120 2.17 7.90 1.71
C SER A 120 0.76 7.42 2.07
N PHE A 121 0.62 6.42 2.94
CA PHE A 121 -0.68 5.94 3.40
C PHE A 121 -1.45 6.99 4.21
N VAL A 122 -0.78 7.71 5.12
CA VAL A 122 -1.39 8.84 5.84
C VAL A 122 -1.86 9.92 4.86
N PHE A 123 -1.01 10.25 3.88
CA PHE A 123 -1.34 11.24 2.86
C PHE A 123 -2.54 10.80 1.98
N VAL A 124 -2.57 9.56 1.51
CA VAL A 124 -3.68 8.98 0.72
C VAL A 124 -4.97 8.98 1.54
N THR A 125 -4.90 8.64 2.83
CA THR A 125 -6.07 8.65 3.73
C THR A 125 -6.63 10.07 3.86
N TYR A 126 -5.78 11.07 4.06
CA TYR A 126 -6.21 12.47 4.10
C TYR A 126 -6.93 12.90 2.81
N ARG A 127 -6.34 12.59 1.65
CA ARG A 127 -6.93 12.92 0.34
C ARG A 127 -8.25 12.18 0.07
N MET A 128 -8.37 10.95 0.55
CA MET A 128 -9.62 10.18 0.47
C MET A 128 -10.72 10.86 1.30
N VAL A 129 -10.42 11.24 2.55
CA VAL A 129 -11.37 11.93 3.44
C VAL A 129 -11.80 13.27 2.85
N GLU A 130 -10.87 14.06 2.33
CA GLU A 130 -11.15 15.31 1.62
C GLU A 130 -12.10 15.08 0.42
N SER A 131 -11.85 14.05 -0.39
CA SER A 131 -12.71 13.69 -1.53
C SER A 131 -14.12 13.31 -1.10
N ILE A 132 -14.27 12.56 0.01
CA ILE A 132 -15.57 12.23 0.59
C ILE A 132 -16.28 13.50 1.05
N ILE A 133 -15.58 14.35 1.81
CA ILE A 133 -16.12 15.59 2.36
C ILE A 133 -16.67 16.48 1.24
N HIS A 134 -15.90 16.69 0.17
CA HIS A 134 -16.36 17.46 -0.99
C HIS A 134 -17.55 16.80 -1.70
N THR A 135 -17.55 15.47 -1.80
CA THR A 135 -18.67 14.74 -2.42
C THR A 135 -19.94 14.84 -1.59
N VAL A 136 -19.85 14.77 -0.26
CA VAL A 136 -20.99 14.74 0.67
C VAL A 136 -21.53 16.14 0.99
N LEU A 137 -20.66 17.16 1.07
CA LEU A 137 -21.06 18.52 1.44
C LEU A 137 -21.76 19.29 0.31
N THR A 138 -21.74 18.80 -0.94
CA THR A 138 -22.51 19.39 -2.03
C THR A 138 -24.02 19.33 -1.74
N PRO A 139 -24.82 20.31 -2.22
CA PRO A 139 -26.26 20.33 -2.00
C PRO A 139 -26.95 19.03 -2.43
N GLU A 140 -26.51 18.46 -3.56
CA GLU A 140 -26.99 17.18 -4.09
C GLU A 140 -26.51 15.98 -3.26
N GLY A 141 -25.27 16.03 -2.75
CA GLY A 141 -24.70 15.01 -1.86
C GLY A 141 -25.48 14.87 -0.56
N ARG A 142 -25.91 15.99 0.04
CA ARG A 142 -26.73 15.99 1.26
C ARG A 142 -28.11 15.36 1.04
N LEU A 143 -28.74 15.62 -0.11
CA LEU A 143 -30.03 15.04 -0.46
C LEU A 143 -29.92 13.53 -0.71
N THR A 144 -28.87 13.10 -1.40
CA THR A 144 -28.59 11.69 -1.67
C THR A 144 -28.28 10.93 -0.38
N ALA A 145 -27.48 11.51 0.52
CA ALA A 145 -27.19 10.93 1.83
C ALA A 145 -28.48 10.78 2.66
N LYS A 146 -29.33 11.82 2.70
CA LYS A 146 -30.63 11.75 3.39
C LYS A 146 -31.52 10.63 2.83
N LYS A 147 -31.60 10.48 1.50
CA LYS A 147 -32.36 9.39 0.87
C LYS A 147 -31.79 8.02 1.23
N LEU A 148 -30.47 7.84 1.18
CA LEU A 148 -29.82 6.57 1.52
C LEU A 148 -30.10 6.16 2.98
N PHE A 149 -29.99 7.10 3.93
CA PHE A 149 -30.30 6.83 5.33
C PHE A 149 -31.80 6.56 5.56
N GLN A 150 -32.70 7.24 4.84
CA GLN A 150 -34.14 6.95 4.89
C GLN A 150 -34.46 5.57 4.33
N GLU A 151 -33.87 5.18 3.21
CA GLU A 151 -34.03 3.84 2.62
C GLU A 151 -33.49 2.76 3.57
N ALA A 152 -32.31 2.95 4.14
CA ALA A 152 -31.72 2.03 5.11
C ALA A 152 -32.56 1.93 6.40
N ALA A 153 -33.12 3.04 6.89
CA ALA A 153 -34.03 3.00 8.04
C ALA A 153 -35.35 2.31 7.70
N SER A 154 -35.90 2.56 6.50
CA SER A 154 -37.14 1.93 6.04
C SER A 154 -37.01 0.42 5.80
N SER A 155 -35.84 -0.04 5.34
CA SER A 155 -35.58 -1.47 5.14
C SER A 155 -35.39 -2.22 6.45
N ILE A 156 -34.97 -1.55 7.52
CA ILE A 156 -34.85 -2.13 8.86
C ILE A 156 -36.21 -2.27 9.55
N HIS A 157 -37.17 -1.38 9.25
CA HIS A 157 -38.53 -1.41 9.82
C HIS A 157 -39.56 -2.19 8.99
N GLY A 158 -39.11 -2.89 7.93
CA GLY A 158 -39.96 -3.64 6.99
C GLY A 158 -40.13 -5.14 7.28
N PHE A 159 -39.77 -5.62 8.48
CA PHE A 159 -40.05 -6.98 8.96
C PHE A 159 -41.06 -6.96 10.10
#